data_AF-A0A944SJI2-F1
#
_entry.id   AF-A0A944SJI2-F1
#
_cell.length_a   1.000
_cell.length_b   1.000
_cell.length_c   1.000
_cell.angle_alpha   90.00
_cell.angle_beta   90.00
_cell.angle_gamma   90.00
#
_symmetry.space_group_name_H-M   'P 1'
#
loop_
_entity.id
_entity.type
_entity.pdbx_description
1 polymer ?
#
loop_
_entity_poly.entity_id
_entity_poly.type
_entity_poly.pdbx_seq_one_letter_code
_entity_poly.pdbx_strand_id
1 'polypeptide(L)'
;MTTYRSEFLRAVMERGYMHQCTDLEGLDALAAEGVVSAYIGFDCTAPSLHAGSLLPIMLLRRLQQTGHKPIVLMGGGTTKVGDPSGKDESRPLLTEEKIAENMAGIKKVFTKFLKFGDGPTDAMMVNNADWLGTLEYIPFLRDYGRHFSVNRMLSMESVKLRLEREDPLTFLEFNYMIFQAYDFLELGRRNNCVLQMGGSDQWGNIVTGVELARKVDGMALYGLTTPLLQTSSGAKMGKSAVGAVWLNEEMLSAYDYWQYWRNTED
;
A
#
# COMPACT_ATOMS: atom_id res chain seq x y z
N MET A 1 -6.27 -5.36 29.45
CA MET A 1 -5.92 -5.54 28.02
C MET A 1 -7.21 -5.46 27.25
N THR A 2 -7.34 -4.51 26.32
CA THR A 2 -8.51 -4.37 25.46
C THR A 2 -8.63 -5.64 24.61
N THR A 3 -9.69 -6.42 24.80
CA THR A 3 -9.93 -7.62 24.00
C THR A 3 -10.67 -7.21 22.74
N TYR A 4 -9.97 -7.11 21.61
CA TYR A 4 -10.60 -6.89 20.31
C TYR A 4 -11.51 -8.08 19.95
N ARG A 5 -12.66 -7.80 19.33
CA ARG A 5 -13.66 -8.81 18.97
C ARG A 5 -13.20 -9.61 17.76
N SER A 6 -12.67 -8.94 16.75
CA SER A 6 -12.19 -9.57 15.53
C SER A 6 -10.90 -10.35 15.76
N GLU A 7 -10.76 -11.51 15.13
CA GLU A 7 -9.51 -12.28 15.14
C GLU A 7 -8.39 -11.52 14.43
N PHE A 8 -8.73 -10.78 13.37
CA PHE A 8 -7.80 -9.95 12.62
C PHE A 8 -7.10 -8.91 13.48
N LEU A 9 -7.86 -8.06 14.21
CA LEU A 9 -7.23 -7.02 15.02
C LEU A 9 -6.47 -7.59 16.21
N ARG A 10 -6.91 -8.70 16.81
CA ARG A 10 -6.11 -9.42 17.81
C ARG A 10 -4.75 -9.81 17.23
N ALA A 11 -4.73 -10.46 16.06
CA ALA A 11 -3.50 -10.89 15.42
C ALA A 11 -2.56 -9.73 15.02
N VAL A 12 -3.12 -8.59 14.58
CA VAL A 12 -2.37 -7.38 14.25
C VAL A 12 -1.75 -6.76 15.51
N MET A 13 -2.52 -6.65 16.59
CA MET A 13 -2.10 -6.00 17.82
C MET A 13 -1.07 -6.81 18.60
N GLU A 14 -1.27 -8.13 18.72
CA GLU A 14 -0.31 -9.04 19.37
C GLU A 14 1.08 -9.02 18.71
N ARG A 15 1.14 -8.68 17.42
CA ARG A 15 2.38 -8.63 16.63
C ARG A 15 2.98 -7.22 16.53
N GLY A 16 2.36 -6.22 17.14
CA GLY A 16 2.78 -4.83 17.00
C GLY A 16 2.67 -4.29 15.57
N TYR A 17 1.76 -4.84 14.76
CA TYR A 17 1.58 -4.42 13.36
C TYR A 17 0.80 -3.12 13.22
N MET A 18 0.09 -2.65 14.24
CA MET A 18 -0.68 -1.41 14.14
C MET A 18 0.17 -0.20 14.56
N HIS A 19 0.22 0.80 13.69
CA HIS A 19 0.72 2.14 14.00
C HIS A 19 -0.43 3.14 14.15
N GLN A 20 -1.29 3.28 13.13
CA GLN A 20 -2.46 4.14 13.17
C GLN A 20 -3.68 3.44 12.54
N CYS A 21 -4.88 3.85 12.96
CA CYS A 21 -6.14 3.43 12.35
C CYS A 21 -7.14 4.60 12.37
N THR A 22 -7.95 4.75 11.32
CA THR A 22 -8.91 5.85 11.21
C THR A 22 -10.07 5.74 12.21
N ASP A 23 -10.59 4.52 12.38
CA ASP A 23 -11.65 4.18 13.34
C ASP A 23 -11.48 2.71 13.74
N LEU A 24 -10.79 2.49 14.86
CA LEU A 24 -10.42 1.17 15.32
C LEU A 24 -11.63 0.39 15.85
N GLU A 25 -12.57 1.05 16.51
CA GLU A 25 -13.76 0.40 17.08
C GLU A 25 -14.74 -0.03 15.99
N GLY A 26 -14.97 0.84 15.00
CA GLY A 26 -15.80 0.53 13.83
C GLY A 26 -15.20 -0.59 12.98
N LEU A 27 -13.88 -0.56 12.75
CA LEU A 27 -13.20 -1.64 12.03
C LEU A 27 -13.28 -2.98 12.78
N ASP A 28 -13.11 -2.97 14.11
CA ASP A 28 -13.23 -4.19 14.91
C ASP A 28 -14.65 -4.78 14.88
N ALA A 29 -15.68 -3.92 14.92
CA ALA A 29 -17.06 -4.34 14.77
C ALA A 29 -17.28 -5.04 13.44
N LEU A 30 -16.89 -4.36 12.36
CA LEU A 30 -17.09 -4.83 10.99
C LEU A 30 -16.36 -6.16 10.73
N ALA A 31 -15.11 -6.27 11.18
CA ALA A 31 -14.31 -7.48 11.03
C ALA A 31 -14.78 -8.64 11.94
N ALA A 32 -15.52 -8.36 13.01
CA ALA A 32 -16.16 -9.39 13.83
C ALA A 32 -17.49 -9.89 13.25
N GLU A 33 -18.19 -9.05 12.49
CA GLU A 33 -19.50 -9.36 11.91
C GLU A 33 -19.40 -10.15 10.60
N GLY A 34 -18.35 -9.95 9.80
CA GLY A 34 -18.23 -10.61 8.52
C GLY A 34 -16.88 -10.47 7.81
N VAL A 35 -16.88 -10.84 6.54
CA VAL A 35 -15.68 -10.78 5.69
C VAL A 35 -15.42 -9.34 5.29
N VAL A 36 -14.32 -8.78 5.79
CA VAL A 36 -13.77 -7.51 5.32
C VAL A 36 -12.89 -7.75 4.11
N SER A 37 -13.06 -6.96 3.05
CA SER A 37 -12.10 -6.87 1.97
C SER A 37 -11.17 -5.69 2.20
N ALA A 38 -9.86 -5.94 2.11
CA ALA A 38 -8.86 -4.92 2.32
C ALA A 38 -7.73 -5.01 1.30
N TYR A 39 -7.15 -3.87 0.95
CA TYR A 39 -6.09 -3.82 -0.04
C TYR A 39 -4.80 -3.19 0.45
N ILE A 40 -3.71 -3.55 -0.22
CA ILE A 40 -2.44 -2.81 -0.20
C ILE A 40 -1.99 -2.62 -1.65
N GLY A 41 -1.55 -1.39 -1.96
CA GLY A 41 -0.96 -1.03 -3.25
C GLY A 41 0.54 -1.33 -3.34
N PHE A 42 0.97 -1.85 -4.49
CA PHE A 42 2.37 -2.13 -4.79
C PHE A 42 2.76 -1.56 -6.15
N ASP A 43 3.55 -0.49 -6.14
CA ASP A 43 4.12 0.08 -7.34
C ASP A 43 5.17 -0.84 -7.98
N CYS A 44 5.10 -0.99 -9.30
CA CYS A 44 5.90 -1.89 -10.12
C CYS A 44 7.28 -1.30 -10.48
N THR A 45 7.99 -0.80 -9.46
CA THR A 45 9.23 -0.02 -9.62
C THR A 45 10.50 -0.86 -9.75
N ALA A 46 10.43 -2.15 -9.46
CA ALA A 46 11.54 -3.09 -9.58
C ALA A 46 11.04 -4.49 -10.00
N PRO A 47 11.94 -5.37 -10.52
CA PRO A 47 11.55 -6.72 -10.98
C PRO A 47 11.02 -7.65 -9.89
N SER A 48 11.29 -7.34 -8.62
CA SER A 48 10.83 -8.10 -7.47
C SER A 48 10.55 -7.16 -6.30
N LEU A 49 9.79 -7.66 -5.33
CA LEU A 49 9.75 -7.07 -3.98
C LEU A 49 11.00 -7.46 -3.20
N HIS A 50 11.29 -6.71 -2.14
CA HIS A 50 12.41 -6.94 -1.21
C HIS A 50 11.90 -7.07 0.23
N ALA A 51 12.78 -7.37 1.19
CA ALA A 51 12.42 -7.62 2.58
C ALA A 51 11.62 -6.46 3.23
N GLY A 52 11.84 -5.20 2.85
CA GLY A 52 11.01 -4.07 3.31
C GLY A 52 9.52 -4.16 2.94
N SER A 53 9.15 -4.97 1.93
CA SER A 53 7.76 -5.22 1.54
C SER A 53 7.14 -6.38 2.31
N LEU A 54 7.92 -7.14 3.11
CA LEU A 54 7.41 -8.32 3.81
C LEU A 54 6.35 -7.99 4.84
N LEU A 55 6.45 -6.88 5.56
CA LEU A 55 5.44 -6.51 6.56
C LEU A 55 4.06 -6.26 5.92
N PRO A 56 3.94 -5.45 4.85
CA PRO A 56 2.70 -5.37 4.07
C PRO A 56 2.20 -6.73 3.54
N ILE A 57 3.10 -7.57 3.00
CA ILE A 57 2.72 -8.91 2.53
C ILE A 57 2.20 -9.78 3.68
N MET A 58 2.86 -9.77 4.83
CA MET A 58 2.47 -10.51 6.01
C MET A 58 1.14 -9.99 6.56
N LEU A 59 0.88 -8.69 6.49
CA LEU A 59 -0.40 -8.12 6.90
C LEU A 59 -1.55 -8.63 6.02
N LEU A 60 -1.40 -8.64 4.69
CA LEU A 60 -2.38 -9.25 3.78
C LEU A 60 -2.55 -10.75 4.05
N ARG A 61 -1.47 -11.46 4.36
CA ARG A 61 -1.53 -12.88 4.72
C ARG A 61 -2.30 -13.09 6.03
N ARG A 62 -2.09 -12.24 7.04
CA ARG A 62 -2.82 -12.33 8.32
C ARG A 62 -4.29 -12.04 8.12
N LEU A 63 -4.62 -11.01 7.35
CA LEU A 63 -5.99 -10.73 6.91
C LEU A 63 -6.64 -11.99 6.31
N GLN A 64 -5.96 -12.66 5.37
CA GLN A 64 -6.49 -13.89 4.78
C GLN A 64 -6.67 -15.03 5.78
N GLN A 65 -5.68 -15.24 6.65
CA GLN A 65 -5.69 -16.31 7.64
C GLN A 65 -6.80 -16.14 8.68
N THR A 66 -7.21 -14.91 8.97
CA THR A 66 -8.32 -14.59 9.87
C THR A 66 -9.67 -14.50 9.14
N GLY A 67 -9.78 -15.06 7.93
CA GLY A 67 -11.06 -15.20 7.23
C GLY A 67 -11.53 -13.97 6.44
N HIS A 68 -10.62 -13.07 6.08
CA HIS A 68 -10.92 -11.86 5.31
C HIS A 68 -10.36 -11.92 3.88
N LYS A 69 -10.74 -10.97 3.03
CA LYS A 69 -10.42 -10.98 1.60
C LYS A 69 -9.30 -9.99 1.25
N PRO A 70 -8.05 -10.43 1.07
CA PRO A 70 -6.96 -9.55 0.65
C PRO A 70 -7.07 -9.19 -0.83
N ILE A 71 -6.79 -7.93 -1.14
CA ILE A 71 -6.66 -7.41 -2.50
C ILE A 71 -5.22 -6.88 -2.67
N VAL A 72 -4.49 -7.49 -3.58
CA VAL A 72 -3.18 -6.99 -4.02
C VAL A 72 -3.42 -6.04 -5.19
N LEU A 73 -3.26 -4.73 -4.95
CA LEU A 73 -3.36 -3.74 -6.02
C LEU A 73 -1.99 -3.54 -6.67
N MET A 74 -1.86 -3.98 -7.92
CA MET A 74 -0.70 -3.72 -8.76
C MET A 74 -0.79 -2.28 -9.28
N GLY A 75 0.24 -1.48 -8.99
CA GLY A 75 0.30 -0.07 -9.34
C GLY A 75 0.69 0.22 -10.78
N GLY A 76 0.11 -0.44 -11.79
CA GLY A 76 0.51 -0.25 -13.18
C GLY A 76 0.31 1.19 -13.71
N GLY A 77 -0.71 1.89 -13.22
CA GLY A 77 -0.96 3.31 -13.51
C GLY A 77 -0.16 4.24 -12.59
N THR A 78 -0.20 4.01 -11.28
CA THR A 78 0.52 4.85 -10.29
C THR A 78 2.04 4.82 -10.47
N THR A 79 2.61 3.71 -10.94
CA THR A 79 4.06 3.61 -11.25
C THR A 79 4.49 4.57 -12.36
N LYS A 80 3.59 4.94 -13.29
CA LYS A 80 3.88 5.93 -14.34
C LYS A 80 3.98 7.36 -13.79
N VAL A 81 3.53 7.57 -12.55
CA VAL A 81 3.48 8.86 -11.86
C VAL A 81 4.61 8.96 -10.83
N GLY A 82 4.72 7.93 -9.96
CA GLY A 82 5.74 7.81 -8.92
C GLY A 82 5.33 8.42 -7.57
N ASP A 83 5.34 7.60 -6.51
CA ASP A 83 5.05 8.04 -5.13
C ASP A 83 6.18 8.90 -4.55
N PRO A 84 5.91 10.16 -4.13
CA PRO A 84 6.89 10.98 -3.42
C PRO A 84 7.04 10.63 -1.93
N SER A 85 6.17 9.79 -1.37
CA SER A 85 6.12 9.51 0.07
C SER A 85 7.38 8.80 0.57
N GLY A 86 8.03 9.37 1.60
CA GLY A 86 9.21 8.78 2.24
C GLY A 86 10.47 8.73 1.37
N LYS A 87 10.56 9.59 0.34
CA LYS A 87 11.68 9.68 -0.62
C LYS A 87 12.11 11.14 -0.83
N ASP A 88 13.42 11.32 -1.01
CA ASP A 88 14.03 12.64 -1.26
C ASP A 88 14.18 12.93 -2.77
N GLU A 89 14.46 11.89 -3.58
CA GLU A 89 14.70 12.00 -5.03
C GLU A 89 13.50 11.56 -5.88
N SER A 90 13.34 12.21 -7.04
CA SER A 90 12.34 11.84 -8.05
C SER A 90 12.62 10.48 -8.68
N ARG A 91 11.57 9.69 -8.93
CA ARG A 91 11.71 8.35 -9.54
C ARG A 91 11.97 8.43 -11.05
N PRO A 92 12.80 7.54 -11.61
CA PRO A 92 12.92 7.40 -13.05
C PRO A 92 11.59 6.92 -13.64
N LEU A 93 11.17 7.52 -14.76
CA LEU A 93 10.00 7.08 -15.51
C LEU A 93 10.32 5.77 -16.24
N LEU A 94 9.55 4.72 -15.94
CA LEU A 94 9.70 3.41 -16.57
C LEU A 94 8.84 3.32 -17.83
N THR A 95 9.28 2.54 -18.83
CA THR A 95 8.46 2.22 -19.99
C THR A 95 7.34 1.25 -19.60
N GLU A 96 6.29 1.18 -20.43
CA GLU A 96 5.17 0.25 -20.18
C GLU A 96 5.62 -1.21 -20.19
N GLU A 97 6.54 -1.56 -21.08
CA GLU A 97 7.13 -2.91 -21.14
C GLU A 97 7.87 -3.23 -19.83
N LYS A 98 8.63 -2.26 -19.29
CA LYS A 98 9.35 -2.48 -18.04
C LYS A 98 8.42 -2.59 -16.84
N ILE A 99 7.35 -1.80 -16.81
CA ILE A 99 6.29 -1.90 -15.79
C ILE A 99 5.62 -3.27 -15.85
N ALA A 100 5.31 -3.77 -17.05
CA ALA A 100 4.70 -5.09 -17.23
C ALA A 100 5.63 -6.24 -16.81
N GLU A 101 6.93 -6.16 -17.15
CA GLU A 101 7.95 -7.10 -16.70
C GLU A 101 8.06 -7.12 -15.15
N ASN A 102 8.18 -5.94 -14.54
CA ASN A 102 8.26 -5.80 -13.09
C ASN A 102 7.00 -6.33 -12.41
N MET A 103 5.83 -6.02 -12.95
CA MET A 103 4.55 -6.51 -12.46
C MET A 103 4.54 -8.03 -12.43
N ALA A 104 4.93 -8.70 -13.53
CA ALA A 104 4.96 -10.15 -13.62
C ALA A 104 5.89 -10.78 -12.57
N GLY A 105 7.05 -10.19 -12.31
CA GLY A 105 7.96 -10.63 -11.25
C GLY A 105 7.35 -10.48 -9.86
N ILE A 106 6.69 -9.35 -9.57
CA ILE A 106 5.99 -9.12 -8.31
C ILE A 106 4.84 -10.13 -8.12
N LYS A 107 4.08 -10.48 -9.16
CA LYS A 107 2.99 -11.47 -9.06
C LYS A 107 3.49 -12.80 -8.51
N LYS A 108 4.66 -13.27 -8.97
CA LYS A 108 5.29 -14.53 -8.51
C LYS A 108 5.63 -14.53 -7.02
N VAL A 109 5.87 -13.35 -6.43
CA VAL A 109 6.12 -13.23 -4.99
C VAL A 109 4.83 -13.54 -4.23
N PHE A 110 3.71 -12.90 -4.60
CA PHE A 110 2.45 -13.04 -3.87
C PHE A 110 1.86 -14.44 -3.91
N THR A 111 2.05 -15.20 -4.99
CA THR A 111 1.58 -16.59 -5.10
C THR A 111 2.18 -17.51 -4.05
N LYS A 112 3.30 -17.13 -3.41
CA LYS A 112 3.92 -17.87 -2.30
C LYS A 112 3.28 -17.56 -0.94
N PHE A 113 2.57 -16.44 -0.82
CA PHE A 113 2.08 -15.92 0.47
C PHE A 113 0.57 -15.92 0.62
N LEU A 114 -0.16 -15.81 -0.49
CA LEU A 114 -1.62 -15.72 -0.53
C LEU A 114 -2.21 -16.83 -1.40
N LYS A 115 -3.39 -17.32 -1.01
CA LYS A 115 -4.20 -18.22 -1.82
C LYS A 115 -5.13 -17.38 -2.71
N PHE A 116 -4.94 -17.43 -4.02
CA PHE A 116 -5.80 -16.76 -4.99
C PHE A 116 -6.94 -17.67 -5.47
N GLY A 117 -8.06 -17.08 -5.86
CA GLY A 117 -9.26 -17.79 -6.31
C GLY A 117 -10.52 -16.93 -6.24
N ASP A 118 -11.66 -17.56 -6.50
CA ASP A 118 -12.97 -16.89 -6.54
C ASP A 118 -13.76 -17.02 -5.22
N GLY A 119 -13.18 -17.67 -4.21
CA GLY A 119 -13.80 -17.81 -2.90
C GLY A 119 -14.03 -16.46 -2.18
N PRO A 120 -14.90 -16.44 -1.17
CA PRO A 120 -15.21 -15.23 -0.40
C PRO A 120 -13.98 -14.64 0.31
N THR A 121 -12.98 -15.47 0.65
CA THR A 121 -11.74 -15.06 1.34
C THR A 121 -10.49 -15.29 0.49
N ASP A 122 -10.66 -15.78 -0.74
CA ASP A 122 -9.54 -15.96 -1.66
C ASP A 122 -9.05 -14.58 -2.12
N ALA A 123 -7.73 -14.47 -2.24
CA ALA A 123 -7.06 -13.24 -2.59
C ALA A 123 -7.37 -12.80 -4.02
N MET A 124 -7.45 -11.50 -4.23
CA MET A 124 -7.56 -10.90 -5.55
C MET A 124 -6.28 -10.17 -5.91
N MET A 125 -5.96 -10.15 -7.20
CA MET A 125 -4.92 -9.31 -7.75
C MET A 125 -5.52 -8.45 -8.85
N VAL A 126 -5.45 -7.14 -8.69
CA VAL A 126 -6.06 -6.15 -9.59
C VAL A 126 -5.02 -5.11 -9.99
N ASN A 127 -5.26 -4.36 -11.06
CA ASN A 127 -4.30 -3.40 -11.60
C ASN A 127 -4.95 -2.02 -11.75
N ASN A 128 -4.41 -0.98 -11.11
CA ASN A 128 -5.01 0.36 -11.24
C ASN A 128 -4.88 0.96 -12.64
N ALA A 129 -4.03 0.42 -13.51
CA ALA A 129 -4.02 0.82 -14.92
C ALA A 129 -5.38 0.58 -15.60
N ASP A 130 -6.17 -0.38 -15.09
CA ASP A 130 -7.46 -0.77 -15.68
C ASP A 130 -8.51 0.36 -15.60
N TRP A 131 -8.39 1.28 -14.63
CA TRP A 131 -9.25 2.46 -14.53
C TRP A 131 -8.48 3.77 -14.73
N LEU A 132 -7.24 3.88 -14.24
CA LEU A 132 -6.43 5.09 -14.42
C LEU A 132 -6.07 5.34 -15.89
N GLY A 133 -5.84 4.28 -16.68
CA GLY A 133 -5.48 4.40 -18.08
C GLY A 133 -6.59 4.94 -18.99
N THR A 134 -7.84 4.93 -18.52
CA THR A 134 -9.01 5.40 -19.26
C THR A 134 -9.54 6.73 -18.75
N LEU A 135 -8.87 7.36 -17.78
CA LEU A 135 -9.33 8.63 -17.21
C LEU A 135 -9.14 9.78 -18.17
N GLU A 136 -10.24 10.47 -18.49
CA GLU A 136 -10.20 11.75 -19.16
C GLU A 136 -9.94 12.86 -18.14
N TYR A 137 -8.94 13.71 -18.42
CA TYR A 137 -8.45 14.70 -17.46
C TYR A 137 -9.53 15.69 -16.99
N ILE A 138 -10.30 16.27 -17.91
CA ILE A 138 -11.32 17.27 -17.56
C ILE A 138 -12.48 16.66 -16.78
N PRO A 139 -13.10 15.54 -17.22
CA PRO A 139 -14.08 14.83 -16.41
C PRO A 139 -13.57 14.48 -15.01
N PHE A 140 -12.35 13.92 -14.91
CA PHE A 140 -11.74 13.58 -13.63
C PHE A 140 -11.61 14.78 -12.69
N LEU A 141 -11.15 15.94 -13.18
CA LEU A 141 -11.06 17.15 -12.37
C LEU A 141 -12.43 17.67 -11.90
N ARG A 142 -13.46 17.57 -12.75
CA ARG A 142 -14.82 18.03 -12.43
C ARG A 142 -15.47 17.15 -11.37
N ASP A 143 -15.31 15.84 -11.49
CA ASP A 143 -15.97 14.87 -10.62
C ASP A 143 -15.21 14.72 -9.31
N TYR A 144 -13.87 14.62 -9.37
CA TYR A 144 -13.03 14.29 -8.21
C TYR A 144 -12.14 15.45 -7.77
N GLY A 145 -11.55 16.20 -8.70
CA GLY A 145 -10.61 17.28 -8.40
C GLY A 145 -11.14 18.32 -7.41
N ARG A 146 -12.44 18.64 -7.47
CA ARG A 146 -13.14 19.54 -6.54
C ARG A 146 -13.12 19.11 -5.06
N HIS A 147 -12.81 17.85 -4.77
CA HIS A 147 -12.78 17.31 -3.42
C HIS A 147 -11.40 17.40 -2.76
N PHE A 148 -10.37 17.79 -3.53
CA PHE A 148 -9.00 17.97 -3.08
C PHE A 148 -8.69 19.46 -2.89
N SER A 149 -8.20 19.82 -1.70
CA SER A 149 -7.70 21.17 -1.42
C SER A 149 -6.19 21.19 -1.54
N VAL A 150 -5.65 22.04 -2.41
CA VAL A 150 -4.21 22.23 -2.58
C VAL A 150 -3.56 22.59 -1.24
N ASN A 151 -4.15 23.51 -0.45
CA ASN A 151 -3.63 23.87 0.87
C ASN A 151 -3.50 22.66 1.80
N ARG A 152 -4.50 21.76 1.80
CA ARG A 152 -4.46 20.53 2.60
C ARG A 152 -3.38 19.57 2.08
N MET A 153 -3.26 19.40 0.77
CA MET A 153 -2.24 18.54 0.17
C MET A 153 -0.83 19.00 0.52
N LEU A 154 -0.55 20.31 0.47
CA LEU A 154 0.74 20.90 0.85
C LEU A 154 1.08 20.71 2.34
N SER A 155 0.07 20.53 3.20
CA SER A 155 0.27 20.31 4.63
C SER A 155 0.63 18.86 4.99
N MET A 156 0.48 17.92 4.05
CA MET A 156 0.83 16.51 4.27
C MET A 156 2.33 16.38 4.50
N GLU A 157 2.73 15.60 5.51
CA GLU A 157 4.13 15.51 5.93
C GLU A 157 5.08 15.12 4.79
N SER A 158 4.68 14.21 3.90
CA SER A 158 5.46 13.80 2.73
C SER A 158 5.72 14.94 1.74
N VAL A 159 4.75 15.82 1.53
CA VAL A 159 4.86 16.98 0.63
C VAL A 159 5.58 18.13 1.33
N LYS A 160 5.20 18.41 2.58
CA LYS A 160 5.74 19.49 3.40
C LYS A 160 7.26 19.36 3.56
N LEU A 161 7.77 18.17 3.85
CA LEU A 161 9.21 17.94 4.03
C LEU A 161 10.01 18.22 2.74
N ARG A 162 9.49 17.86 1.57
CA ARG A 162 10.16 18.16 0.29
C ARG A 162 10.18 19.67 0.02
N LEU A 163 9.08 20.36 0.31
CA LEU A 163 9.00 21.81 0.17
C LEU A 163 9.94 22.54 1.13
N GLU A 164 10.05 22.09 2.38
CA GLU A 164 10.97 22.68 3.38
C GLU A 164 12.44 22.49 3.00
N ARG A 165 12.77 21.40 2.29
CA ARG A 165 14.13 21.10 1.80
C ARG A 165 14.45 21.72 0.45
N GLU A 166 13.50 22.40 -0.17
CA GLU A 166 13.59 22.91 -1.55
C GLU A 166 13.86 21.79 -2.59
N ASP A 167 13.47 20.55 -2.26
CA ASP A 167 13.56 19.41 -3.18
C ASP A 167 12.49 19.54 -4.28
N PRO A 168 12.83 19.37 -5.57
CA PRO A 168 11.87 19.52 -6.66
C PRO A 168 10.71 18.53 -6.57
N LEU A 169 9.48 19.02 -6.33
CA LEU A 169 8.26 18.23 -6.40
C LEU A 169 7.52 18.55 -7.70
N THR A 170 7.47 17.58 -8.61
CA THR A 170 6.83 17.78 -9.92
C THR A 170 5.30 17.76 -9.80
N PHE A 171 4.61 18.39 -10.75
CA PHE A 171 3.15 18.27 -10.85
C PHE A 171 2.71 16.81 -10.99
N LEU A 172 3.50 15.98 -11.69
CA LEU A 172 3.23 14.56 -11.83
C LEU A 172 3.19 13.87 -10.46
N GLU A 173 4.26 13.98 -9.66
CA GLU A 173 4.34 13.40 -8.30
C GLU A 173 3.26 13.96 -7.37
N PHE A 174 2.91 15.24 -7.50
CA PHE A 174 1.84 15.86 -6.71
C PHE A 174 0.45 15.23 -6.97
N ASN A 175 0.23 14.69 -8.18
CA ASN A 175 -1.03 13.99 -8.51
C ASN A 175 -1.07 12.55 -7.97
N TYR A 176 0.06 11.99 -7.48
CA TYR A 176 0.10 10.62 -6.99
C TYR A 176 -0.94 10.36 -5.87
N MET A 177 -1.02 11.27 -4.90
CA MET A 177 -1.98 11.13 -3.80
C MET A 177 -3.44 11.16 -4.26
N ILE A 178 -3.72 11.86 -5.36
CA ILE A 178 -5.05 11.94 -5.96
C ILE A 178 -5.40 10.60 -6.61
N PHE A 179 -4.46 10.00 -7.34
CA PHE A 179 -4.66 8.69 -7.96
C PHE A 179 -4.80 7.57 -6.92
N GLN A 180 -3.98 7.56 -5.86
CA GLN A 180 -4.15 6.57 -4.79
C GLN A 180 -5.47 6.75 -4.03
N ALA A 181 -5.93 8.00 -3.84
CA ALA A 181 -7.26 8.24 -3.27
C ALA A 181 -8.38 7.72 -4.17
N TYR A 182 -8.24 7.93 -5.48
CA TYR A 182 -9.17 7.43 -6.49
C TYR A 182 -9.17 5.89 -6.56
N ASP A 183 -8.02 5.24 -6.40
CA ASP A 183 -7.92 3.78 -6.31
C ASP A 183 -8.80 3.24 -5.17
N PHE A 184 -8.80 3.88 -4.00
CA PHE A 184 -9.62 3.41 -2.88
C PHE A 184 -11.13 3.55 -3.19
N LEU A 185 -11.53 4.66 -3.82
CA LEU A 185 -12.92 4.85 -4.27
C LEU A 185 -13.33 3.76 -5.28
N GLU A 186 -12.50 3.51 -6.29
CA GLU A 186 -12.81 2.51 -7.32
C GLU A 186 -12.82 1.09 -6.75
N LEU A 187 -11.91 0.74 -5.84
CA LEU A 187 -11.92 -0.56 -5.17
C LEU A 187 -13.13 -0.71 -4.24
N GLY A 188 -13.58 0.38 -3.60
CA GLY A 188 -14.84 0.42 -2.85
C GLY A 188 -16.03 0.08 -3.76
N ARG A 189 -16.11 0.70 -4.95
CA ARG A 189 -17.17 0.47 -5.94
C ARG A 189 -17.15 -0.92 -6.58
N ARG A 190 -15.96 -1.38 -6.99
CA ARG A 190 -15.78 -2.59 -7.82
C ARG A 190 -15.69 -3.87 -7.01
N ASN A 191 -15.07 -3.78 -5.82
CA ASN A 191 -14.68 -4.95 -5.04
C ASN A 191 -15.22 -4.91 -3.61
N ASN A 192 -16.11 -3.96 -3.30
CA ASN A 192 -16.60 -3.69 -1.96
C ASN A 192 -15.45 -3.51 -0.96
N CYS A 193 -14.29 -2.99 -1.40
CA CYS A 193 -13.11 -2.86 -0.56
C CYS A 193 -13.33 -1.79 0.50
N VAL A 194 -13.33 -2.19 1.78
CA VAL A 194 -13.64 -1.28 2.89
C VAL A 194 -12.41 -0.82 3.67
N LEU A 195 -11.26 -1.49 3.52
CA LEU A 195 -10.05 -1.16 4.28
C LEU A 195 -8.84 -0.99 3.35
N GLN A 196 -8.11 0.12 3.50
CA GLN A 196 -6.77 0.27 2.93
C GLN A 196 -5.73 0.08 4.02
N MET A 197 -4.73 -0.75 3.74
CA MET A 197 -3.59 -0.93 4.62
C MET A 197 -2.29 -0.46 3.96
N GLY A 198 -1.29 -0.09 4.76
CA GLY A 198 0.01 0.37 4.24
C GLY A 198 1.05 0.62 5.33
N GLY A 199 2.25 1.06 4.93
CA GLY A 199 3.24 1.57 5.88
C GLY A 199 2.83 2.91 6.48
N SER A 200 3.44 3.33 7.58
CA SER A 200 3.12 4.61 8.24
C SER A 200 3.36 5.83 7.35
N ASP A 201 4.27 5.73 6.37
CA ASP A 201 4.52 6.72 5.34
C ASP A 201 3.35 6.92 4.36
N GLN A 202 2.40 6.00 4.32
CA GLN A 202 1.22 6.05 3.44
C GLN A 202 -0.01 6.68 4.10
N TRP A 203 0.08 7.09 5.37
CA TRP A 203 -1.08 7.59 6.14
C TRP A 203 -1.82 8.74 5.44
N GLY A 204 -1.09 9.73 4.91
CA GLY A 204 -1.69 10.87 4.21
C GLY A 204 -2.50 10.46 2.98
N ASN A 205 -1.99 9.52 2.19
CA ASN A 205 -2.66 9.02 0.99
C ASN A 205 -3.91 8.19 1.35
N ILE A 206 -3.80 7.33 2.38
CA ILE A 206 -4.90 6.49 2.87
C ILE A 206 -6.07 7.36 3.36
N VAL A 207 -5.80 8.33 4.23
CA VAL A 207 -6.83 9.24 4.75
C VAL A 207 -7.48 10.04 3.63
N THR A 208 -6.71 10.42 2.61
CA THR A 208 -7.24 11.13 1.44
C THR A 208 -8.23 10.25 0.66
N GLY A 209 -7.95 8.95 0.51
CA GLY A 209 -8.87 7.98 -0.09
C GLY A 209 -10.16 7.80 0.71
N VAL A 210 -10.06 7.65 2.03
CA VAL A 210 -11.23 7.56 2.93
C VAL A 210 -12.11 8.80 2.79
N GLU A 211 -11.50 9.99 2.80
CA GLU A 211 -12.21 11.26 2.66
C GLU A 211 -12.87 11.43 1.29
N LEU A 212 -12.21 11.00 0.21
CA LEU A 212 -12.77 11.04 -1.13
C LEU A 212 -14.01 10.16 -1.21
N ALA A 213 -13.92 8.90 -0.77
CA ALA A 213 -15.04 7.96 -0.84
C ALA A 213 -16.25 8.43 -0.03
N ARG A 214 -16.03 9.01 1.15
CA ARG A 214 -17.09 9.63 1.95
C ARG A 214 -17.75 10.80 1.22
N LYS A 215 -16.98 11.67 0.56
CA LYS A 215 -17.49 12.87 -0.10
C LYS A 215 -18.25 12.57 -1.40
N VAL A 216 -17.79 11.57 -2.15
CA VAL A 216 -18.36 11.24 -3.47
C VAL A 216 -19.55 10.29 -3.32
N ASP A 217 -19.38 9.20 -2.58
CA ASP A 217 -20.37 8.11 -2.53
C ASP A 217 -20.98 7.91 -1.13
N GLY A 218 -20.54 8.66 -0.11
CA GLY A 218 -21.00 8.45 1.27
C GLY A 218 -20.49 7.14 1.89
N MET A 219 -19.49 6.49 1.29
CA MET A 219 -18.95 5.21 1.77
C MET A 219 -18.16 5.40 3.07
N ALA A 220 -18.40 4.50 4.02
CA ALA A 220 -17.61 4.36 5.23
C ALA A 220 -16.43 3.41 4.97
N LEU A 221 -15.26 3.97 4.68
CA LEU A 221 -14.02 3.24 4.45
C LEU A 221 -13.03 3.48 5.60
N TYR A 222 -12.11 2.53 5.78
CA TYR A 222 -11.15 2.50 6.89
C TYR A 222 -9.71 2.52 6.40
N GLY A 223 -8.83 3.11 7.19
CA GLY A 223 -7.38 3.08 6.98
C GLY A 223 -6.67 2.44 8.17
N LEU A 224 -5.64 1.63 7.90
CA LEU A 224 -4.74 1.06 8.91
C LEU A 224 -3.30 1.09 8.43
N THR A 225 -2.38 1.63 9.22
CA THR A 225 -0.95 1.62 8.90
C THR A 225 -0.14 0.76 9.83
N THR A 226 0.96 0.23 9.31
CA THR A 226 1.97 -0.48 10.09
C THR A 226 3.16 0.41 10.38
N PRO A 227 3.93 0.15 11.45
CA PRO A 227 5.20 0.83 11.64
C PRO A 227 6.15 0.52 10.46
N LEU A 228 7.09 1.43 10.21
CA LEU A 228 8.20 1.13 9.30
C LEU A 228 9.12 0.10 9.96
N LEU A 229 9.58 -0.85 9.15
CA LEU A 229 10.47 -1.90 9.63
C LEU A 229 11.88 -1.32 9.79
N GLN A 230 12.33 -1.23 11.05
CA GLN A 230 13.62 -0.68 11.44
C GLN A 230 14.45 -1.73 12.18
N THR A 231 15.77 -1.66 12.05
CA THR A 231 16.70 -2.38 12.92
C THR A 231 16.71 -1.74 14.32
N SER A 232 17.22 -2.44 15.32
CA SER A 232 17.55 -1.89 16.65
C SER A 232 18.48 -0.66 16.57
N SER A 233 19.37 -0.64 15.58
CA SER A 233 20.21 0.51 15.23
C SER A 233 19.48 1.67 14.54
N GLY A 234 18.17 1.55 14.28
CA GLY A 234 17.32 2.59 13.66
C GLY A 234 17.38 2.65 12.13
N ALA A 235 18.15 1.77 11.48
CA ALA A 235 18.26 1.72 10.04
C ALA A 235 17.01 1.07 9.42
N LYS A 236 16.56 1.54 8.24
CA LYS A 236 15.47 0.89 7.50
C LYS A 236 15.87 -0.53 7.11
N MET A 237 15.08 -1.54 7.50
CA MET A 237 15.31 -2.92 7.08
C MET A 237 14.98 -3.12 5.60
N GLY A 238 15.66 -4.09 4.98
CA GLY A 238 15.50 -4.42 3.57
C GLY A 238 16.55 -3.85 2.61
N LYS A 239 17.53 -3.12 3.13
CA LYS A 239 18.79 -2.79 2.44
C LYS A 239 19.97 -3.29 3.27
N SER A 240 20.88 -4.00 2.62
CA SER A 240 22.20 -4.35 3.13
C SER A 240 23.25 -3.41 2.52
N ALA A 241 24.50 -3.47 3.00
CA ALA A 241 25.63 -2.78 2.36
C ALA A 241 25.81 -3.16 0.88
N VAL A 242 25.32 -4.34 0.47
CA VAL A 242 25.44 -4.91 -0.88
C VAL A 242 24.20 -4.61 -1.74
N GLY A 243 23.18 -3.96 -1.19
CA GLY A 243 21.93 -3.61 -1.89
C GLY A 243 20.68 -4.20 -1.26
N ALA A 244 19.58 -4.19 -2.02
CA ALA A 244 18.28 -4.64 -1.52
C ALA A 244 18.24 -6.16 -1.28
N VAL A 245 17.53 -6.56 -0.22
CA VAL A 245 17.33 -7.99 0.11
C VAL A 245 16.11 -8.51 -0.66
N TRP A 246 16.31 -8.96 -1.90
CA TRP A 246 15.22 -9.38 -2.80
C TRP A 246 14.51 -10.66 -2.36
N LEU A 247 13.23 -10.77 -2.72
CA LEU A 247 12.40 -11.97 -2.51
C LEU A 247 12.41 -12.95 -3.69
N ASN A 248 13.04 -12.56 -4.81
CA ASN A 248 13.26 -13.42 -5.97
C ASN A 248 14.64 -14.07 -5.88
N GLU A 249 14.68 -15.40 -5.98
CA GLU A 249 15.89 -16.22 -5.90
C GLU A 249 16.88 -15.94 -7.04
N GLU A 250 16.38 -15.52 -8.21
CA GLU A 250 17.21 -15.11 -9.35
C GLU A 250 17.99 -13.80 -9.06
N MET A 251 17.51 -12.99 -8.11
CA MET A 251 18.11 -11.71 -7.74
C MET A 251 18.91 -11.74 -6.43
N LEU A 252 18.59 -12.68 -5.55
CA LEU A 252 19.30 -12.91 -4.30
C LEU A 252 19.23 -14.40 -3.97
N SER A 253 20.39 -15.04 -3.82
CA SER A 253 20.45 -16.47 -3.54
C SER A 253 19.76 -16.82 -2.23
N ALA A 254 19.20 -18.03 -2.13
CA ALA A 254 18.61 -18.51 -0.87
C ALA A 254 19.61 -18.47 0.30
N TYR A 255 20.91 -18.68 0.02
CA TYR A 255 21.98 -18.57 1.00
C TYR A 255 22.14 -17.13 1.51
N ASP A 256 22.22 -16.15 0.62
CA ASP A 256 22.37 -14.75 1.01
C ASP A 256 21.13 -14.20 1.72
N TYR A 257 19.94 -14.63 1.27
CA TYR A 257 18.69 -14.31 1.95
C TYR A 257 18.68 -14.87 3.38
N TRP A 258 19.11 -16.13 3.57
CA TRP A 258 19.23 -16.72 4.91
C TRP A 258 20.29 -16.01 5.76
N GLN A 259 21.45 -15.68 5.18
CA GLN A 259 22.53 -14.96 5.86
C GLN A 259 22.06 -13.60 6.38
N TYR A 260 21.26 -12.88 5.61
CA TYR A 260 20.70 -11.60 6.04
C TYR A 260 19.91 -11.74 7.35
N TRP A 261 18.98 -12.69 7.43
CA TRP A 261 18.16 -12.87 8.63
C TRP A 261 18.95 -13.44 9.81
N ARG A 262 19.89 -14.34 9.55
CA ARG A 262 20.78 -14.90 10.59
C ARG A 262 21.60 -13.81 11.28
N ASN A 263 22.01 -12.78 10.53
CA ASN A 263 22.85 -11.70 11.03
C ASN A 263 22.03 -10.51 11.56
N THR A 264 20.74 -10.70 11.84
CA THR A 264 19.93 -9.68 12.53
C THR A 264 20.45 -9.51 13.96
N GLU A 265 20.54 -8.27 14.43
CA GLU A 265 20.87 -7.95 15.81
C GLU A 265 19.84 -8.57 16.79
N ASP A 266 20.29 -8.91 18.00
CA ASP A 266 19.46 -9.48 19.08
C ASP A 266 18.42 -8.50 19.63
#